data_AF-X1G433-F1
#
_entry.id   AF-X1G433-F1
#
_cell.length_a   1.000
_cell.length_b   1.000
_cell.length_c   1.000
_cell.angle_alpha   90.00
_cell.angle_beta   90.00
_cell.angle_gamma   90.00
#
_symmetry.space_group_name_H-M   'P 1'
#
loop_
_entity.id
_entity.type
_entity.pdbx_description
1 polymer ?
#
loop_
_entity_poly.entity_id
_entity_poly.type
_entity_poly.pdbx_seq_one_letter_code
_entity_poly.pdbx_strand_id
1 'polypeptide(L)' 'MAIQARDKLILALDVDTQEEVEGLVEKLADFVGIFKVGHRLFTRY' A
#
# COMPACT_ATOMS: atom_id res chain seq x y z
N MET A 1 -20.34 -9.81 -8.19
CA MET A 1 -18.98 -9.53 -8.70
C MET A 1 -18.07 -10.69 -8.32
N ALA A 2 -17.18 -11.12 -9.21
CA ALA A 2 -16.21 -12.17 -8.89
C ALA A 2 -15.02 -11.57 -8.13
N ILE A 3 -14.55 -12.25 -7.08
CA ILE A 3 -13.37 -11.85 -6.31
C ILE A 3 -12.13 -12.04 -7.19
N GLN A 4 -11.35 -10.99 -7.40
CA GLN A 4 -10.10 -11.02 -8.17
C GLN A 4 -8.91 -11.35 -7.26
N ALA A 5 -7.79 -11.79 -7.85
CA ALA A 5 -6.58 -12.13 -7.08
C ALA A 5 -6.05 -10.95 -6.25
N ARG A 6 -6.10 -9.74 -6.81
CA ARG A 6 -5.68 -8.50 -6.13
C ARG A 6 -6.49 -8.20 -4.86
N ASP A 7 -7.75 -8.61 -4.81
CA ASP A 7 -8.64 -8.37 -3.66
C ASP A 7 -8.28 -9.25 -2.46
N LYS A 8 -7.45 -10.29 -2.68
CA LYS A 8 -7.00 -11.23 -1.65
C LYS A 8 -5.59 -10.92 -1.14
N LEU A 9 -4.92 -9.94 -1.74
CA LEU A 9 -3.55 -9.57 -1.42
C LEU A 9 -3.53 -8.25 -0.64
N ILE A 10 -2.93 -8.30 0.55
CA ILE A 10 -2.61 -7.11 1.33
C ILE A 10 -1.10 -6.93 1.28
N LEU A 11 -0.64 -5.80 0.75
CA LEU A 11 0.78 -5.45 0.74
C LEU A 11 1.09 -4.47 1.88
N ALA A 12 1.95 -4.86 2.80
CA ALA A 12 2.48 -3.96 3.82
C ALA A 12 3.68 -3.19 3.26
N LEU A 13 3.58 -1.85 3.25
CA LEU A 13 4.64 -0.96 2.83
C LEU A 13 5.45 -0.53 4.07
N ASP A 14 6.66 -1.05 4.18
CA ASP A 14 7.61 -0.69 5.23
C ASP A 14 8.64 0.32 4.69
N VAL A 15 8.19 1.56 4.50
CA VAL A 15 8.99 2.67 3.98
C VAL A 15 8.79 3.93 4.80
N ASP A 16 9.77 4.82 4.71
CA ASP A 16 10.01 5.90 5.67
C ASP A 16 9.28 7.18 5.30
N THR A 17 9.06 7.37 4.01
CA THR A 17 8.52 8.62 3.47
C THR A 17 7.20 8.40 2.73
N GLN A 18 6.40 9.47 2.68
CA GLN A 18 5.15 9.47 1.91
C GLN A 18 5.42 9.30 0.41
N GLU A 19 6.49 9.89 -0.10
CA GLU A 19 6.88 9.80 -1.52
C GLU A 19 7.17 8.35 -1.94
N GLU A 20 7.86 7.59 -1.09
CA GLU A 20 8.10 6.15 -1.34
C GLU A 20 6.80 5.35 -1.35
N VAL A 21 5.86 5.66 -0.46
CA VAL A 21 4.53 5.01 -0.46
C VAL A 21 3.80 5.29 -1.75
N GLU A 22 3.69 6.56 -2.16
CA GLU A 22 2.98 6.97 -3.36
C GLU A 22 3.58 6.31 -4.61
N GLY A 23 4.91 6.32 -4.73
CA GLY A 23 5.60 5.68 -5.85
C GLY A 23 5.44 4.15 -5.90
N LEU A 24 5.29 3.48 -4.75
CA LEU A 24 5.02 2.04 -4.70
C LEU A 24 3.56 1.71 -5.00
N VAL A 25 2.62 2.51 -4.50
CA VAL A 25 1.19 2.35 -4.79
C VAL A 25 0.93 2.51 -6.29
N GLU A 26 1.49 3.55 -6.91
CA GLU A 26 1.33 3.79 -8.35
C GLU A 26 1.79 2.60 -9.19
N LYS A 27 2.95 2.01 -8.86
CA LYS A 27 3.53 0.87 -9.60
C LYS A 27 2.77 -0.44 -9.40
N LEU A 28 2.05 -0.60 -8.29
CA LEU A 28 1.52 -1.89 -7.84
C LEU A 28 -0.02 -1.96 -7.79
N ALA A 29 -0.72 -0.84 -8.01
CA ALA A 29 -2.18 -0.74 -7.91
C ALA A 29 -2.94 -1.72 -8.84
N ASP A 30 -2.35 -2.12 -9.97
CA ASP A 30 -2.96 -3.11 -10.86
C ASP A 30 -2.98 -4.53 -10.27
N PHE A 31 -2.11 -4.81 -9.30
CA PHE A 31 -1.89 -6.15 -8.74
C PHE A 31 -2.36 -6.31 -7.30
N VAL A 32 -2.51 -5.22 -6.55
CA VAL A 32 -2.82 -5.22 -5.11
C VAL A 32 -4.03 -4.33 -4.83
N GLY A 33 -5.05 -4.90 -4.19
CA GLY A 33 -6.26 -4.17 -3.82
C GLY A 33 -6.17 -3.41 -2.50
N ILE A 34 -5.28 -3.81 -1.58
CA ILE A 34 -5.15 -3.21 -0.25
C ILE A 34 -3.68 -3.01 0.10
N PHE A 35 -3.32 -1.76 0.44
CA PHE A 35 -2.00 -1.40 0.95
C PHE A 35 -2.10 -1.05 2.44
N LYS A 36 -1.24 -1.66 3.26
CA LYS A 36 -1.08 -1.31 4.67
C LYS A 36 0.11 -0.36 4.79
N VAL A 37 -0.16 0.88 5.20
CA VAL A 37 0.86 1.92 5.42
C VAL A 37 1.17 2.08 6.91
N GLY A 38 2.41 2.44 7.22
CA GLY A 38 2.88 2.63 8.59
C GLY A 38 2.33 3.91 9.23
N HIS A 39 1.94 3.82 10.50
CA HIS A 39 1.36 4.95 11.26
C HIS A 39 2.34 6.14 11.39
N ARG A 40 3.66 5.88 11.40
CA ARG A 40 4.68 6.93 11.51
C ARG A 40 4.59 8.01 10.42
N LEU A 41 4.00 7.70 9.27
CA LEU A 41 3.78 8.66 8.19
C LEU A 41 2.76 9.73 8.58
N PHE A 42 1.90 9.44 9.57
CA PHE A 42 0.80 10.30 9.98
C PHE A 42 1.02 10.94 11.36
N THR A 43 2.04 10.51 12.12
CA THR A 43 2.28 11.03 13.48
C THR A 43 3.75 11.26 13.78
N ARG A 44 4.00 12.36 14.47
CA ARG A 44 5.31 12.71 15.04
C ARG A 44 5.23 12.46 16.54
N TYR A 45 6.03 11.52 17.04
CA TYR A 45 6.23 11.30 18.47
C TYR A 45 7.51 12.00 18.91
#